data_AF-A0A0R1IZG1-F1
#
_entry.id   AF-A0A0R1IZG1-F1
#
_cell.length_a   1.000
_cell.length_b   1.000
_cell.length_c   1.000
_cell.angle_alpha   90.00
_cell.angle_beta   90.00
_cell.angle_gamma   90.00
#
_symmetry.space_group_name_H-M   'P 1'
#
loop_
_entity.id
_entity.type
_entity.pdbx_description
1 polymer ?
#
loop_
_entity_poly.entity_id
_entity_poly.type
_entity_poly.pdbx_seq_one_letter_code
_entity_poly.pdbx_strand_id
1 'polypeptide(L)'
;MSGAQLLGWIFFWLQNVVLIATSIISTVNSKDPTIIPHDLLSTGFAFGLFLFFVVFLQGMAGVAIKKLHEENYWSIVLLIIGIFFNWFYVISAIWGMILNQKADNIKSRT
;
A
#
# COMPACT_ATOMS: atom_id res chain seq x y z
N MET A 1 11.54 -1.85 13.63
CA MET A 1 11.12 -1.41 12.29
C MET A 1 12.37 -1.25 11.45
N SER A 2 12.47 -1.94 10.32
CA SER A 2 13.62 -1.80 9.41
C SER A 2 13.61 -0.41 8.77
N GLY A 3 14.78 0.19 8.55
CA GLY A 3 14.91 1.53 7.93
C GLY A 3 14.22 1.64 6.56
N ALA A 4 14.18 0.55 5.79
CA ALA A 4 13.45 0.48 4.52
C ALA A 4 11.93 0.61 4.70
N GLN A 5 11.39 0.09 5.80
CA GLN A 5 9.97 0.17 6.14
C GLN A 5 9.59 1.60 6.54
N LEU A 6 10.48 2.29 7.26
CA LEU A 6 10.32 3.70 7.64
C LEU A 6 10.39 4.63 6.41
N LEU A 7 11.36 4.41 5.52
CA LEU A 7 11.49 5.18 4.29
C LEU A 7 10.29 4.98 3.36
N GLY A 8 9.80 3.75 3.21
CA GLY A 8 8.57 3.47 2.46
C GLY A 8 7.34 4.16 3.06
N TRP A 9 7.28 4.29 4.39
CA TRP A 9 6.21 5.02 5.08
C TRP A 9 6.25 6.51 4.78
N ILE A 10 7.43 7.13 4.84
CA ILE A 10 7.62 8.55 4.59
C ILE A 10 7.32 8.90 3.13
N PHE A 11 7.86 8.12 2.19
CA PHE A 11 7.67 8.37 0.76
C PHE A 11 6.19 8.23 0.34
N PHE A 12 5.47 7.30 0.97
CA PHE A 12 4.05 7.12 0.73
C PHE A 12 3.23 8.33 1.19
N TRP A 13 3.43 8.81 2.43
CA TRP A 13 2.71 9.99 2.90
C TRP A 13 3.03 11.22 2.05
N LEU A 14 4.28 11.36 1.62
CA LEU A 14 4.69 12.42 0.69
C LEU A 14 3.94 12.33 -0.64
N GLN A 15 3.88 11.15 -1.26
CA GLN A 15 3.15 10.91 -2.52
C GLN A 15 1.66 11.27 -2.39
N ASN A 16 1.01 10.84 -1.30
CA ASN A 16 -0.42 11.11 -1.07
C ASN A 16 -0.69 12.59 -0.78
N VAL A 17 0.18 13.26 -0.03
CA VAL A 17 0.10 14.71 0.19
C VAL A 17 0.20 15.47 -1.12
N VAL A 18 1.09 15.07 -2.03
CA VAL A 18 1.21 15.67 -3.36
C VAL A 18 -0.06 15.44 -4.19
N LEU A 19 -0.64 14.23 -4.18
CA LEU A 19 -1.90 13.94 -4.89
C LEU A 19 -3.09 14.76 -4.34
N ILE A 20 -3.17 14.93 -3.03
CA ILE A 20 -4.18 15.77 -2.39
C ILE A 20 -3.97 17.23 -2.79
N ALA A 21 -2.72 17.73 -2.73
CA ALA A 21 -2.40 19.10 -3.09
C ALA A 21 -2.70 19.41 -4.55
N THR A 22 -2.34 18.53 -5.49
CA THR A 22 -2.65 18.72 -6.92
C THR A 22 -4.15 18.66 -7.18
N SER A 23 -4.88 17.77 -6.51
CA SER A 23 -6.35 17.71 -6.60
C SER A 23 -7.00 19.00 -6.11
N ILE A 24 -6.58 19.54 -4.96
CA ILE A 24 -7.07 20.82 -4.43
C ILE A 24 -6.76 21.97 -5.39
N ILE A 25 -5.50 22.08 -5.86
CA ILE A 25 -5.09 23.14 -6.79
C ILE A 25 -5.91 23.08 -8.09
N SER A 26 -6.17 21.88 -8.61
CA SER A 26 -7.01 21.65 -9.79
C SER A 26 -8.47 22.10 -9.56
N THR A 27 -9.03 21.87 -8.36
CA THR A 27 -10.39 22.33 -8.03
C THR A 27 -10.49 23.86 -7.82
N VAL A 28 -9.43 24.50 -7.32
CA VAL A 28 -9.42 25.94 -7.00
C VAL A 28 -9.05 26.79 -8.23
N ASN A 29 -8.21 26.27 -9.13
CA ASN A 29 -7.85 26.91 -10.40
C ASN A 29 -8.50 26.18 -11.58
N SER A 30 -9.80 26.41 -11.78
CA SER A 30 -10.64 25.84 -12.84
C SER A 30 -10.28 26.23 -14.29
N LYS A 31 -9.10 26.84 -14.52
CA LYS A 31 -8.60 27.18 -15.86
C LYS A 31 -7.86 26.03 -16.55
N ASP A 32 -7.52 24.97 -15.83
CA ASP A 32 -6.93 23.78 -16.45
C ASP A 32 -8.03 22.83 -16.97
N PRO A 33 -8.02 22.46 -18.26
CA PRO A 33 -8.99 21.55 -18.88
C PRO A 33 -8.69 20.09 -18.51
N THR A 34 -8.44 19.81 -17.23
CA THR A 34 -8.37 18.44 -16.73
C THR A 34 -9.80 17.96 -16.51
N ILE A 35 -10.22 17.13 -17.45
CA ILE A 35 -11.54 16.54 -17.63
C ILE A 35 -11.98 15.81 -16.35
N ILE A 36 -12.61 16.53 -15.43
CA ILE A 36 -13.42 15.95 -14.37
C ILE A 36 -14.73 16.75 -14.38
N PRO A 37 -15.88 16.13 -14.69
CA PRO A 37 -17.15 16.84 -14.71
C PRO A 37 -17.35 17.56 -13.37
N HIS A 38 -17.76 18.83 -13.45
CA HIS A 38 -17.82 19.84 -12.38
C HIS A 38 -18.70 19.52 -11.15
N ASP A 39 -19.07 18.26 -10.93
CA ASP A 39 -19.77 17.83 -9.74
C ASP A 39 -18.75 17.57 -8.63
N LEU A 40 -18.42 18.63 -7.90
CA LEU A 40 -17.47 18.63 -6.78
C LEU A 40 -17.83 17.56 -5.72
N LEU A 41 -19.11 17.26 -5.59
CA LEU A 41 -19.63 16.23 -4.68
C LEU A 41 -19.26 14.82 -5.15
N SER A 42 -19.45 14.53 -6.43
CA SER A 42 -19.08 13.24 -7.04
C SER A 42 -17.56 13.04 -7.06
N THR A 43 -16.82 14.11 -7.39
CA THR A 43 -15.35 14.10 -7.40
C THR A 43 -14.78 13.89 -6.00
N GLY A 44 -15.31 14.61 -5.01
CA GLY A 44 -14.91 14.46 -3.60
C GLY A 44 -15.23 13.07 -3.04
N PHE A 45 -16.38 12.50 -3.40
CA PHE A 45 -16.76 11.15 -3.00
C PHE A 45 -15.86 10.08 -3.64
N ALA A 46 -15.60 10.18 -4.94
CA ALA A 46 -14.69 9.27 -5.65
C ALA A 46 -13.26 9.35 -5.10
N PHE A 47 -12.77 10.57 -4.83
CA PHE A 47 -11.45 10.79 -4.23
C PHE A 47 -11.38 10.26 -2.79
N GLY A 48 -12.44 10.45 -2.00
CA GLY A 48 -12.55 9.89 -0.65
C GLY A 48 -12.53 8.37 -0.63
N LEU A 49 -13.27 7.72 -1.54
CA LEU A 49 -13.24 6.27 -1.71
C LEU A 49 -11.85 5.76 -2.14
N PHE A 50 -11.21 6.47 -3.07
CA PHE A 50 -9.84 6.15 -3.49
C PHE A 50 -8.86 6.23 -2.30
N LEU A 51 -8.87 7.33 -1.55
CA LEU A 51 -8.02 7.47 -0.36
C LEU A 51 -8.31 6.41 0.69
N PHE A 52 -9.59 6.09 0.94
CA PHE A 52 -9.96 5.03 1.87
C PHE A 52 -9.38 3.68 1.44
N PHE A 53 -9.52 3.32 0.16
CA PHE A 53 -9.02 2.06 -0.36
C PHE A 53 -7.49 1.96 -0.29
N VAL A 54 -6.81 3.06 -0.62
CA VAL A 54 -5.35 3.19 -0.52
C VAL A 54 -4.89 3.00 0.92
N VAL A 55 -5.48 3.70 1.89
CA VAL A 55 -5.14 3.57 3.32
C VAL A 55 -5.46 2.18 3.85
N PHE A 56 -6.59 1.59 3.45
CA PHE A 56 -6.99 0.24 3.84
C PHE A 56 -5.99 -0.81 3.38
N LEU A 57 -5.60 -0.80 2.10
CA LEU A 57 -4.58 -1.70 1.56
C LEU A 57 -3.22 -1.51 2.23
N GLN A 58 -2.86 -0.26 2.55
CA GLN A 58 -1.65 0.06 3.29
C GLN A 58 -1.66 -0.57 4.70
N GLY A 59 -2.80 -0.48 5.39
CA GLY A 59 -3.01 -1.09 6.70
C GLY A 59 -2.86 -2.60 6.64
N MET A 60 -3.47 -3.24 5.63
CA MET A 60 -3.33 -4.67 5.39
C MET A 60 -1.88 -5.06 5.07
N ALA A 61 -1.18 -4.31 4.24
CA ALA A 61 0.23 -4.54 3.93
C ALA A 61 1.12 -4.41 5.19
N GLY A 62 0.85 -3.41 6.04
CA GLY A 62 1.56 -3.23 7.31
C GLY A 62 1.34 -4.38 8.28
N VAL A 63 0.10 -4.86 8.42
CA VAL A 63 -0.23 -6.04 9.23
C VAL A 63 0.43 -7.29 8.67
N ALA A 64 0.36 -7.49 7.35
CA ALA A 64 0.95 -8.64 6.68
C ALA A 64 2.49 -8.68 6.82
N ILE A 65 3.18 -7.54 6.75
CA ILE A 65 4.62 -7.46 7.03
C ILE A 65 4.91 -7.78 8.51
N LYS A 66 4.10 -7.28 9.44
CA LYS A 66 4.31 -7.54 10.88
C LYS A 66 4.10 -9.01 11.23
N LYS A 67 3.12 -9.66 10.61
CA LYS A 67 2.78 -11.08 10.81
C LYS A 67 3.48 -12.03 9.82
N LEU A 68 4.37 -11.51 9.00
CA LEU A 68 5.07 -12.27 7.96
C LEU A 68 5.88 -13.44 8.55
N HIS A 69 6.36 -13.29 9.78
CA HIS A 69 7.17 -14.29 10.48
C HIS A 69 6.33 -15.31 11.29
N GLU A 70 5.03 -15.07 11.46
CA GLU A 70 4.17 -15.94 12.27
C GLU A 70 3.51 -17.02 11.42
N GLU A 71 3.01 -16.66 10.24
CA GLU A 71 2.32 -17.60 9.36
C GLU A 71 2.56 -17.32 7.88
N ASN A 72 2.66 -18.38 7.07
CA ASN A 72 2.91 -18.30 5.64
C ASN A 72 1.75 -17.67 4.84
N TYR A 73 0.52 -17.68 5.40
CA TYR A 73 -0.64 -17.06 4.79
C TYR A 73 -0.45 -15.55 4.57
N TRP A 74 0.18 -14.84 5.52
CA TRP A 74 0.41 -13.39 5.40
C TRP A 74 1.36 -13.02 4.27
N SER A 75 2.32 -13.90 3.95
CA SER A 75 3.19 -13.73 2.78
C SER A 75 2.41 -13.79 1.46
N ILE A 76 1.38 -14.64 1.37
CA ILE A 76 0.52 -14.73 0.18
C ILE A 76 -0.36 -13.48 0.06
N VAL A 77 -0.94 -13.02 1.17
CA VAL A 77 -1.73 -11.77 1.20
C VAL A 77 -0.86 -10.58 0.76
N LEU A 78 0.37 -10.49 1.27
CA LEU A 78 1.31 -9.45 0.87
C LEU A 78 1.73 -9.57 -0.61
N LEU A 79 1.84 -10.79 -1.13
CA LEU A 79 2.13 -11.03 -2.55
C LEU A 79 1.00 -10.50 -3.45
N ILE A 80 -0.26 -10.80 -3.11
CA ILE A 80 -1.43 -10.31 -3.85
C ILE A 80 -1.45 -8.78 -3.83
N ILE A 81 -1.26 -8.17 -2.66
CA ILE A 81 -1.18 -6.71 -2.57
C ILE A 81 -0.02 -6.17 -3.41
N GLY A 82 1.10 -6.87 -3.44
CA GLY A 82 2.25 -6.50 -4.26
C GLY A 82 1.98 -6.53 -5.77
N ILE A 83 1.31 -7.58 -6.25
CA ILE A 83 1.01 -7.80 -7.68
C ILE A 83 -0.10 -6.88 -8.22
N PHE A 84 -0.97 -6.35 -7.36
CA PHE A 84 -2.06 -5.49 -7.83
C PHE A 84 -1.87 -4.01 -7.52
N PHE A 85 -1.07 -3.68 -6.49
CA PHE A 85 -0.97 -2.31 -6.01
C PHE A 85 0.45 -1.75 -5.97
N ASN A 86 1.45 -2.56 -5.58
CA ASN A 86 2.81 -2.05 -5.46
C ASN A 86 3.89 -3.14 -5.53
N TRP A 87 4.71 -3.11 -6.58
CA TRP A 87 5.77 -4.10 -6.82
C TRP A 87 6.78 -4.22 -5.68
N PHE A 88 6.99 -3.18 -4.87
CA PHE A 88 7.89 -3.26 -3.71
C PHE A 88 7.42 -4.27 -2.65
N TYR A 89 6.11 -4.49 -2.52
CA TYR A 89 5.59 -5.50 -1.58
C TYR A 89 5.80 -6.94 -2.06
N VAL A 90 5.99 -7.16 -3.37
CA VAL A 90 6.31 -8.49 -3.92
C VAL A 90 7.64 -9.00 -3.37
N ILE A 91 8.65 -8.13 -3.31
CA ILE A 91 9.97 -8.47 -2.76
C ILE A 91 9.84 -8.87 -1.28
N SER A 92 9.07 -8.10 -0.52
CA SER A 92 8.82 -8.38 0.91
C SER A 92 8.05 -9.69 1.10
N ALA A 93 7.10 -10.00 0.22
CA ALA A 93 6.32 -11.23 0.26
C ALA A 93 7.17 -12.48 -0.03
N ILE A 94 8.01 -12.42 -1.09
CA ILE A 94 8.93 -13.52 -1.43
C ILE A 94 9.90 -13.77 -0.28
N TRP A 95 10.44 -12.71 0.32
CA TRP A 95 11.32 -12.82 1.49
C TRP A 95 10.63 -13.52 2.67
N GLY A 96 9.36 -13.18 2.94
CA GLY A 96 8.54 -13.83 3.96
C GLY A 96 8.34 -15.33 3.73
N MET A 97 8.07 -15.74 2.49
CA MET A 97 7.89 -17.16 2.15
C MET A 97 9.19 -17.97 2.36
N ILE A 98 10.34 -17.41 1.97
CA ILE A 98 11.64 -18.08 2.14
C ILE A 98 11.96 -18.28 3.63
N LEU A 99 11.68 -17.28 4.46
CA LEU A 99 11.92 -17.35 5.91
C LEU A 99 11.01 -18.38 6.58
N ASN A 100 9.72 -18.41 6.24
CA ASN A 100 8.78 -19.38 6.81
C ASN A 100 9.07 -20.82 6.34
N GLN A 101 9.46 -21.02 5.08
CA GLN A 101 9.92 -22.34 4.62
C GLN A 101 11.16 -22.86 5.35
N LYS A 102 12.10 -21.97 5.72
CA LYS A 102 13.24 -22.33 6.55
C LYS A 102 12.82 -22.73 7.97
N ALA A 103 11.89 -21.98 8.57
CA ALA A 103 11.39 -22.27 9.91
C ALA A 103 10.66 -23.62 9.99
N ASP A 104 9.79 -23.92 9.02
CA ASP A 104 9.08 -25.21 8.95
C ASP A 104 10.03 -26.39 8.75
N ASN A 105 11.08 -26.23 7.93
CA ASN A 105 12.10 -27.26 7.73
C ASN A 105 12.96 -27.53 8.97
N ILE A 106 13.17 -26.54 9.83
CA ILE A 106 13.89 -26.73 11.10
C ILE A 106 12.99 -27.47 12.08
N LYS A 107 11.72 -27.06 12.20
CA LYS A 107 10.74 -27.65 13.11
C LYS A 107 10.43 -29.12 12.79
N SER A 108 10.48 -29.53 11.52
CA SER A 108 10.26 -30.93 11.11
C SER A 108 11.45 -31.85 11.36
N ARG A 109 12.64 -31.30 11.65
CA ARG A 109 13.89 -32.06 11.91
C ARG A 109 14.20 -32.25 13.40
N THR A 110 13.42 -31.65 14.28
CA THR A 110 13.46 -31.80 15.75
C THR A 110 12.27 -32.59 16.22
#